data_AF-A0A2E9VRU9-F1
#
_entry.id   AF-A0A2E9VRU9-F1
#
_cell.length_a   1.000
_cell.length_b   1.000
_cell.length_c   1.000
_cell.angle_alpha   90.00
_cell.angle_beta   90.00
_cell.angle_gamma   90.00
#
_symmetry.space_group_name_H-M   'P 1'
#
loop_
_entity.id
_entity.type
_entity.pdbx_description
1 polymer ?
#
loop_
_entity_poly.entity_id
_entity_poly.type
_entity_poly.pdbx_seq_one_letter_code
_entity_poly.pdbx_strand_id
1 'polypeptide(L)'
;MAVCAFNFSATTSFAQDDVGLKAIFRDAVLNEPPWGIRDEDFSGLNESWGEWSSKTQELLDKLYNFDPLTIEEQEQLLADLKEQLQLTYPALKSDDEVANQDLLVDLEGKIARRIAIYESTLKLLKSSSEQTEELQPVLAQLFQSLERYESDDRDVDVKLNDEAPETVPQLISKIEGLSSHSSPLVEQIRINYYNFNVRTFVSEPFADFAFYECRRECGPVCDFILGARVTGTQRTKSGVYIDFLPSDDSAKFAIRINGNTRANTRGVTDQATILTTGNHYFSGKKTVSYDGNEFSYYRASLGVNANNHVKSAYLNRRGLIAKLIGDKIAYDKAVEKTPETERIAAYKLRNRVLPKFNEEIEDSFNDLNKENKKRRERMAAEGIAPNEVLARTDDDELRTAERLMNEGQLGADRANTTFNSPTGMTLHIHESWVNNALAIDTIDLEPGQSLPFPEFSQQLAEKFRRAFDITKEREPAEDSGDDVIIYDVDPLHVQFEGGVIKAILRIGLKSDDRENPIAIRRVEIPIEYVLEEDQIRLQISETRDVYSKPLDTSDPNYRRGEDPVIANKIKERFQERLAEETFDRHILFEADEENGKKVPVTIASLHSVNGWLIVVVEPDEREEE
;
A
#
# COMPACT_ATOMS: atom_id res chain seq x y z
N MET A 1 65.81 39.59 43.90
CA MET A 1 65.53 38.25 43.35
C MET A 1 64.03 38.23 43.05
N ALA A 2 63.66 38.04 41.80
CA ALA A 2 62.36 38.39 41.24
C ALA A 2 61.20 37.55 41.81
N VAL A 3 60.12 38.21 42.20
CA VAL A 3 58.79 37.61 42.35
C VAL A 3 57.95 38.15 41.21
N CYS A 4 57.81 37.35 40.15
CA CYS A 4 56.92 37.64 39.04
C CYS A 4 55.48 37.35 39.47
N ALA A 5 54.63 38.35 39.32
CA ALA A 5 53.18 38.22 39.33
C ALA A 5 52.72 37.45 38.09
N PHE A 6 51.83 36.48 38.26
CA PHE A 6 50.94 36.00 37.21
C PHE A 6 49.50 36.19 37.70
N ASN A 7 48.86 37.24 37.21
CA ASN A 7 47.42 37.40 37.23
C ASN A 7 46.84 36.43 36.20
N PHE A 8 46.14 35.39 36.64
CA PHE A 8 45.20 34.67 35.79
C PHE A 8 43.87 35.42 35.84
N SER A 9 43.62 36.20 34.79
CA SER A 9 42.29 36.73 34.50
C SER A 9 41.49 35.56 33.93
N ALA A 10 40.57 35.00 34.72
CA ALA A 10 39.55 34.10 34.21
C ALA A 10 38.57 34.93 33.38
N THR A 11 38.75 34.93 32.07
CA THR A 11 37.67 35.24 31.14
C THR A 11 36.75 34.03 31.11
N THR A 12 35.74 34.03 31.97
CA THR A 12 34.48 33.31 31.71
C THR A 12 33.92 33.89 30.40
N SER A 13 34.13 33.20 29.29
CA SER A 13 33.29 33.41 28.12
C SER A 13 31.87 33.07 28.54
N PHE A 14 30.95 34.02 28.42
CA PHE A 14 29.54 33.76 28.54
C PHE A 14 29.19 32.61 27.58
N ALA A 15 28.85 31.43 28.13
CA ALA A 15 28.20 30.40 27.36
C ALA A 15 26.87 31.00 26.91
N GLN A 16 26.67 31.06 25.59
CA GLN A 16 25.37 31.40 25.03
C GLN A 16 24.42 30.28 25.48
N ASP A 17 23.36 30.63 26.22
CA ASP A 17 22.36 29.64 26.65
C ASP A 17 21.81 28.96 25.39
N ASP A 18 21.76 27.62 25.37
CA ASP A 18 21.17 26.92 24.23
C ASP A 18 19.71 27.34 24.07
N VAL A 19 19.34 27.69 22.85
CA VAL A 19 17.99 28.15 22.47
C VAL A 19 17.42 27.29 21.36
N GLY A 20 16.09 27.34 21.17
CA GLY A 20 15.44 26.63 20.07
C GLY A 20 15.60 25.11 20.18
N LEU A 21 15.98 24.47 19.07
CA LEU A 21 16.17 23.02 19.00
C LEU A 21 17.35 22.56 19.85
N LYS A 22 18.44 23.33 19.96
CA LYS A 22 19.60 22.94 20.78
C LYS A 22 19.22 22.75 22.25
N ALA A 23 18.33 23.59 22.77
CA ALA A 23 17.80 23.47 24.12
C ALA A 23 16.99 22.17 24.28
N ILE A 24 16.11 21.88 23.31
CA ILE A 24 15.28 20.68 23.28
C ILE A 24 16.13 19.42 23.12
N PHE A 25 17.10 19.41 22.22
CA PHE A 25 18.01 18.28 21.97
C PHE A 25 18.82 17.94 23.22
N ARG A 26 19.33 18.93 23.94
CA ARG A 26 20.00 18.70 25.22
C ARG A 26 19.07 18.03 26.23
N ASP A 27 17.86 18.54 26.39
CA ASP A 27 16.89 18.00 27.35
C ASP A 27 16.39 16.61 26.91
N ALA A 28 16.31 16.38 25.61
CA ALA A 28 15.98 15.10 24.99
C ALA A 28 17.16 14.11 24.98
N VAL A 29 18.38 14.56 25.31
CA VAL A 29 19.63 13.79 25.23
C VAL A 29 19.92 13.30 23.79
N LEU A 30 19.65 14.16 22.81
CA LEU A 30 19.96 13.96 21.38
C LEU A 30 21.25 14.70 21.03
N ASN A 31 22.39 14.08 21.32
CA ASN A 31 23.72 14.69 21.17
C ASN A 31 24.52 14.18 19.95
N GLU A 32 23.91 13.30 19.17
CA GLU A 32 24.42 12.71 17.94
C GLU A 32 23.26 12.49 16.97
N PRO A 33 23.52 12.34 15.67
CA PRO A 33 22.49 11.92 14.71
C PRO A 33 21.74 10.67 15.21
N PRO A 34 20.39 10.73 15.27
CA PRO A 34 19.57 9.59 15.63
C PRO A 34 19.72 8.40 14.69
N TRP A 35 19.21 7.25 15.14
CA TRP A 35 19.21 6.02 14.36
C TRP A 35 18.64 6.21 12.94
N GLY A 36 19.28 5.58 11.95
CA GLY A 36 18.85 5.62 10.56
C GLY A 36 19.35 6.82 9.76
N ILE A 37 20.08 7.74 10.40
CA ILE A 37 20.76 8.89 9.76
C ILE A 37 22.17 9.13 10.33
N ARG A 38 22.79 8.10 10.90
CA ARG A 38 24.18 8.09 11.37
C ARG A 38 25.14 7.81 10.22
N ASP A 39 26.43 8.04 10.45
CA ASP A 39 27.47 7.81 9.43
C ASP A 39 27.42 6.40 8.81
N GLU A 40 27.15 5.38 9.63
CA GLU A 40 27.04 3.99 9.20
C GLU A 40 25.85 3.72 8.26
N ASP A 41 24.77 4.50 8.38
CA ASP A 41 23.57 4.35 7.56
C ASP A 41 23.81 4.79 6.09
N PHE A 42 24.87 5.55 5.81
CA PHE A 42 25.24 5.94 4.44
C PHE A 42 26.18 4.94 3.75
N SER A 43 26.67 3.92 4.47
CA SER A 43 27.76 3.05 4.01
C SER A 43 27.43 2.16 2.80
N GLY A 44 26.13 1.99 2.48
CA GLY A 44 25.67 1.25 1.31
C GLY A 44 25.65 2.05 0.01
N LEU A 45 25.85 3.37 0.06
CA LEU A 45 25.87 4.21 -1.14
C LEU A 45 27.17 4.04 -1.91
N ASN A 46 27.07 3.96 -3.24
CA ASN A 46 28.24 3.88 -4.11
C ASN A 46 29.04 5.21 -4.16
N GLU A 47 30.17 5.20 -4.87
CA GLU A 47 31.06 6.37 -4.97
C GLU A 47 30.40 7.62 -5.60
N SER A 48 29.37 7.49 -6.44
CA SER A 48 28.73 8.66 -7.07
C SER A 48 27.97 9.52 -6.07
N TRP A 49 27.60 8.96 -4.92
CA TRP A 49 26.92 9.65 -3.83
C TRP A 49 27.87 10.16 -2.74
N GLY A 50 29.18 9.91 -2.84
CA GLY A 50 30.13 10.24 -1.77
C GLY A 50 30.17 11.72 -1.38
N GLU A 51 30.07 12.65 -2.34
CA GLU A 51 30.01 14.10 -2.06
C GLU A 51 28.72 14.48 -1.33
N TRP A 52 27.59 13.96 -1.78
CA TRP A 52 26.29 14.20 -1.16
C TRP A 52 26.23 13.63 0.27
N SER A 53 26.69 12.39 0.47
CA SER A 53 26.72 11.73 1.78
C SER A 53 27.57 12.53 2.77
N SER A 54 28.79 12.89 2.36
CA SER A 54 29.72 13.64 3.22
C SER A 54 29.15 15.00 3.64
N LYS A 55 28.54 15.72 2.69
CA LYS A 55 27.95 17.04 2.97
C LYS A 55 26.71 16.92 3.85
N THR A 56 25.88 15.91 3.64
CA THR A 56 24.68 15.66 4.44
C THR A 56 25.06 15.29 5.88
N GLN A 57 26.04 14.41 6.07
CA GLN A 57 26.59 14.04 7.38
C GLN A 57 27.15 15.26 8.11
N GLU A 58 27.95 16.10 7.44
CA GLU A 58 28.50 17.32 8.06
C GLU A 58 27.39 18.27 8.57
N LEU A 59 26.29 18.38 7.83
CA LEU A 59 25.14 19.21 8.25
C LEU A 59 24.37 18.58 9.41
N LEU A 60 24.19 17.25 9.41
CA LEU A 60 23.55 16.52 10.51
C LEU A 60 24.38 16.60 11.79
N ASP A 61 25.70 16.43 11.70
CA ASP A 61 26.61 16.57 12.85
C ASP A 61 26.52 17.96 13.46
N LYS A 62 26.52 19.02 12.63
CA LYS A 62 26.33 20.40 13.10
C LYS A 62 24.96 20.59 13.76
N LEU A 63 23.94 19.86 13.33
CA LEU A 63 22.58 20.00 13.88
C LEU A 63 22.49 19.36 15.26
N TYR A 64 23.08 18.18 15.45
CA TYR A 64 22.94 17.40 16.70
C TYR A 64 24.05 17.62 17.71
N ASN A 65 25.20 18.15 17.32
CA ASN A 65 26.26 18.46 18.28
C ASN A 65 25.82 19.54 19.31
N PHE A 66 26.56 19.68 20.40
CA PHE A 66 26.28 20.71 21.43
C PHE A 66 26.97 22.05 21.18
N ASP A 67 27.37 22.33 19.93
CA ASP A 67 27.83 23.68 19.61
C ASP A 67 26.61 24.62 19.64
N PRO A 68 26.70 25.76 20.37
CA PRO A 68 25.58 26.68 20.48
C PRO A 68 25.30 27.33 19.12
N LEU A 69 24.04 27.27 18.68
CA LEU A 69 23.56 27.91 17.46
C LEU A 69 22.40 28.86 17.78
N THR A 70 22.39 30.03 17.17
CA THR A 70 21.23 30.92 17.14
C THR A 70 20.05 30.26 16.44
N ILE A 71 18.83 30.76 16.67
CA ILE A 71 17.65 30.20 16.00
C ILE A 71 17.74 30.39 14.48
N GLU A 72 18.29 31.52 14.02
CA GLU A 72 18.51 31.80 12.60
C GLU A 72 19.51 30.83 11.96
N GLU A 73 20.61 30.49 12.67
CA GLU A 73 21.57 29.48 12.20
C GLU A 73 20.95 28.08 12.16
N GLN A 74 20.11 27.73 13.13
CA GLN A 74 19.36 26.46 13.11
C GLN A 74 18.40 26.38 11.92
N GLU A 75 17.66 27.46 11.62
CA GLU A 75 16.78 27.51 10.45
C GLU A 75 17.55 27.39 9.13
N GLN A 76 18.71 28.05 9.02
CA GLN A 76 19.56 27.93 7.83
C GLN A 76 20.07 26.51 7.66
N LEU A 77 20.47 25.84 8.76
CA LEU A 77 20.96 24.47 8.71
C LEU A 77 19.88 23.49 8.23
N LEU A 78 18.64 23.65 8.68
CA LEU A 78 17.50 22.86 8.18
C LEU A 78 17.21 23.14 6.71
N ALA A 79 17.34 24.40 6.26
CA ALA A 79 17.19 24.76 4.86
C ALA A 79 18.28 24.13 3.98
N ASP A 80 19.53 24.12 4.43
CA ASP A 80 20.66 23.50 3.72
C ASP A 80 20.49 21.97 3.61
N LEU A 81 20.03 21.31 4.68
CA LEU A 81 19.69 19.88 4.66
C LEU A 81 18.57 19.59 3.65
N LYS A 82 17.53 20.42 3.64
CA LYS A 82 16.42 20.30 2.69
C LYS A 82 16.88 20.49 1.24
N GLU A 83 17.84 21.37 0.99
CA GLU A 83 18.48 21.50 -0.33
C GLU A 83 19.25 20.22 -0.69
N GLN A 84 19.96 19.58 0.25
CA GLN A 84 20.61 18.30 0.00
C GLN A 84 19.59 17.20 -0.37
N LEU A 85 18.44 17.13 0.30
CA LEU A 85 17.40 16.15 -0.05
C LEU A 85 16.87 16.33 -1.48
N GLN A 86 16.72 17.57 -1.95
CA GLN A 86 16.25 17.85 -3.31
C GLN A 86 17.19 17.29 -4.40
N LEU A 87 18.47 17.11 -4.10
CA LEU A 87 19.44 16.52 -5.03
C LEU A 87 19.19 15.02 -5.27
N THR A 88 18.51 14.33 -4.34
CA THR A 88 18.17 12.91 -4.50
C THR A 88 17.00 12.68 -5.45
N TYR A 89 16.08 13.65 -5.58
CA TYR A 89 14.81 13.47 -6.28
C TYR A 89 14.90 13.06 -7.76
N PRO A 90 15.87 13.58 -8.56
CA PRO A 90 16.07 13.08 -9.91
C PRO A 90 16.49 11.60 -9.93
N ALA A 91 17.35 11.18 -9.01
CA ALA A 91 17.84 9.80 -8.93
C ALA A 91 16.77 8.82 -8.45
N LEU A 92 15.93 9.25 -7.50
CA LEU A 92 14.79 8.45 -7.04
C LEU A 92 13.78 8.11 -8.15
N LYS A 93 13.82 8.80 -9.29
CA LYS A 93 12.95 8.56 -10.46
C LYS A 93 13.67 7.93 -11.64
N SER A 94 14.95 7.59 -11.49
CA SER A 94 15.81 7.11 -12.57
C SER A 94 15.99 5.61 -12.49
N ASP A 95 15.73 4.91 -13.60
CA ASP A 95 15.97 3.47 -13.75
C ASP A 95 17.48 3.12 -13.68
N ASP A 96 18.36 4.12 -13.85
CA ASP A 96 19.82 3.92 -13.79
C ASP A 96 20.37 3.86 -12.35
N GLU A 97 19.59 4.22 -11.33
CA GLU A 97 20.03 4.29 -9.92
C GLU A 97 19.43 3.20 -9.02
N VAL A 98 18.89 2.13 -9.60
CA VAL A 98 18.24 1.02 -8.88
C VAL A 98 19.10 0.48 -7.73
N ALA A 99 20.43 0.45 -7.90
CA ALA A 99 21.35 -0.06 -6.87
C ALA A 99 21.37 0.76 -5.56
N ASN A 100 21.07 2.06 -5.61
CA ASN A 100 21.04 2.94 -4.43
C ASN A 100 19.62 3.38 -4.07
N GLN A 101 18.63 3.11 -4.92
CA GLN A 101 17.30 3.70 -4.83
C GLN A 101 16.65 3.43 -3.47
N ASP A 102 16.66 2.20 -3.00
CA ASP A 102 16.09 1.82 -1.70
C ASP A 102 16.72 2.61 -0.54
N LEU A 103 18.06 2.66 -0.49
CA LEU A 103 18.79 3.37 0.56
C LEU A 103 18.58 4.89 0.51
N LEU A 104 18.49 5.46 -0.69
CA LEU A 104 18.18 6.88 -0.85
C LEU A 104 16.75 7.20 -0.38
N VAL A 105 15.78 6.31 -0.60
CA VAL A 105 14.42 6.46 -0.07
C VAL A 105 14.42 6.38 1.46
N ASP A 106 15.19 5.47 2.06
CA ASP A 106 15.33 5.35 3.51
C ASP A 106 15.86 6.64 4.14
N LEU A 107 16.99 7.12 3.63
CA LEU A 107 17.64 8.33 4.12
C LEU A 107 16.78 9.58 3.89
N GLU A 108 16.20 9.73 2.69
CA GLU A 108 15.35 10.88 2.36
C GLU A 108 14.15 10.96 3.29
N GLY A 109 13.42 9.85 3.47
CA GLY A 109 12.24 9.81 4.34
C GLY A 109 12.57 10.18 5.78
N LYS A 110 13.60 9.55 6.35
CA LYS A 110 14.02 9.79 7.75
C LYS A 110 14.49 11.21 8.01
N ILE A 111 15.27 11.79 7.10
CA ILE A 111 15.75 13.16 7.22
C ILE A 111 14.60 14.16 6.98
N ALA A 112 13.78 13.94 5.95
CA ALA A 112 12.68 14.85 5.60
C ALA A 112 11.66 14.99 6.73
N ARG A 113 11.27 13.88 7.38
CA ARG A 113 10.35 13.90 8.53
C ARG A 113 10.91 14.74 9.68
N ARG A 114 12.17 14.52 10.05
CA ARG A 114 12.83 15.27 11.13
C ARG A 114 12.91 16.76 10.82
N ILE A 115 13.31 17.13 9.60
CA ILE A 115 13.33 18.54 9.17
C ILE A 115 11.94 19.17 9.35
N ALA A 116 10.88 18.48 8.93
CA ALA A 116 9.52 19.01 9.03
C ALA A 116 9.07 19.25 10.50
N ILE A 117 9.38 18.32 11.39
CA ILE A 117 9.11 18.45 12.83
C ILE A 117 9.94 19.58 13.45
N TYR A 118 11.22 19.69 13.09
CA TYR A 118 12.12 20.70 13.62
C TYR A 118 11.78 22.12 13.16
N GLU A 119 11.48 22.30 11.86
CA GLU A 119 11.03 23.59 11.31
C GLU A 119 9.72 24.06 11.98
N SER A 120 8.77 23.15 12.20
CA SER A 120 7.49 23.49 12.83
C SER A 120 7.64 23.76 14.33
N THR A 121 8.58 23.08 15.00
CA THR A 121 8.94 23.35 16.40
C THR A 121 9.57 24.74 16.55
N LEU A 122 10.53 25.12 15.70
CA LEU A 122 11.12 26.47 15.74
C LEU A 122 10.06 27.56 15.53
N LYS A 123 9.11 27.34 14.61
CA LYS A 123 7.98 28.26 14.40
C LYS A 123 7.08 28.36 15.64
N LEU A 124 6.82 27.24 16.31
CA LEU A 124 6.04 27.20 17.55
C LEU A 124 6.71 28.01 18.66
N LEU A 125 8.02 27.78 18.89
CA LEU A 125 8.80 28.49 19.92
C LEU A 125 8.86 30.00 19.66
N LYS A 126 9.07 30.42 18.40
CA LYS A 126 9.03 31.84 18.02
C LYS A 126 7.67 32.48 18.26
N SER A 127 6.60 31.74 18.02
CA SER A 127 5.21 32.23 18.14
C SER A 127 4.68 32.17 19.58
N SER A 128 5.32 31.37 20.45
CA SER A 128 4.91 31.12 21.84
C SER A 128 6.04 31.48 22.81
N SER A 129 6.71 32.61 22.55
CA SER A 129 7.95 32.97 23.25
C SER A 129 7.76 33.02 24.78
N GLU A 130 6.58 33.43 25.26
CA GLU A 130 6.24 33.51 26.68
C GLU A 130 6.07 32.12 27.35
N GLN A 131 5.73 31.09 26.57
CA GLN A 131 5.49 29.72 27.05
C GLN A 131 6.68 28.78 26.79
N THR A 132 7.79 29.30 26.26
CA THR A 132 8.97 28.50 25.88
C THR A 132 9.47 27.59 27.00
N GLU A 133 9.56 28.11 28.24
CA GLU A 133 10.04 27.34 29.40
C GLU A 133 9.13 26.16 29.75
N GLU A 134 7.81 26.29 29.52
CA GLU A 134 6.83 25.22 29.77
C GLU A 134 6.75 24.23 28.60
N LEU A 135 6.93 24.71 27.36
CA LEU A 135 6.90 23.90 26.15
C LEU A 135 8.13 23.02 25.98
N GLN A 136 9.32 23.53 26.32
CA GLN A 136 10.59 22.85 26.12
C GLN A 136 10.65 21.42 26.69
N PRO A 137 10.29 21.15 27.96
CA PRO A 137 10.34 19.78 28.51
C PRO A 137 9.33 18.84 27.84
N VAL A 138 8.17 19.35 27.41
CA VAL A 138 7.16 18.53 26.71
C VAL A 138 7.61 18.20 25.29
N LEU A 139 8.23 19.16 24.60
CA LEU A 139 8.81 18.96 23.27
C LEU A 139 10.01 17.99 23.31
N ALA A 140 10.82 18.06 24.36
CA ALA A 140 11.91 17.11 24.58
C ALA A 140 11.39 15.67 24.75
N GLN A 141 10.34 15.48 25.56
CA GLN A 141 9.68 14.18 25.69
C GLN A 141 9.05 13.72 24.37
N LEU A 142 8.44 14.63 23.60
CA LEU A 142 7.91 14.31 22.28
C LEU A 142 9.01 13.81 21.35
N PHE A 143 10.16 14.49 21.30
CA PHE A 143 11.28 14.07 20.45
C PHE A 143 11.81 12.70 20.89
N GLN A 144 11.97 12.46 22.20
CA GLN A 144 12.34 11.14 22.71
C GLN A 144 11.33 10.05 22.31
N SER A 145 10.03 10.31 22.43
CA SER A 145 9.00 9.33 22.05
C SER A 145 8.98 9.04 20.55
N LEU A 146 9.20 10.04 19.70
CA LEU A 146 9.32 9.85 18.25
C LEU A 146 10.59 9.09 17.87
N GLU A 147 11.73 9.42 18.47
CA GLU A 147 13.00 8.72 18.20
C GLU A 147 12.99 7.27 18.71
N ARG A 148 12.35 7.00 19.85
CA ARG A 148 12.11 5.62 20.34
C ARG A 148 11.23 4.83 19.38
N TYR A 149 10.20 5.46 18.83
CA TYR A 149 9.35 4.82 17.83
C TYR A 149 10.14 4.46 16.56
N GLU A 150 10.94 5.39 16.03
CA GLU A 150 11.71 5.13 14.80
C GLU A 150 12.83 4.10 15.00
N SER A 151 13.53 4.13 16.13
CA SER A 151 14.64 3.20 16.43
C SER A 151 14.18 1.82 16.93
N ASP A 152 12.88 1.67 17.22
CA ASP A 152 12.34 0.55 17.99
C ASP A 152 13.11 0.32 19.32
N ASP A 153 13.60 1.40 19.95
CA ASP A 153 14.25 1.36 21.27
C ASP A 153 13.18 1.36 22.37
N ARG A 154 12.44 0.25 22.42
CA ARG A 154 11.43 -0.05 23.47
C ARG A 154 12.04 -0.76 24.68
N ASP A 155 13.33 -1.04 24.62
CA ASP A 155 14.04 -1.89 25.57
C ASP A 155 14.24 -1.22 26.95
N VAL A 156 14.00 0.09 27.03
CA VAL A 156 14.19 0.92 28.24
C VAL A 156 13.10 0.68 29.30
N ASP A 157 11.92 0.19 28.92
CA ASP A 157 10.76 0.00 29.83
C ASP A 157 10.77 -1.34 30.60
N VAL A 158 11.82 -2.16 30.45
CA VAL A 158 11.91 -3.49 31.12
C VAL A 158 12.14 -3.39 32.63
N LYS A 159 12.35 -2.18 33.17
CA LYS A 159 12.14 -1.95 34.61
C LYS A 159 10.64 -1.90 34.89
N LEU A 160 10.09 -3.05 35.26
CA LEU A 160 8.72 -3.35 35.71
C LEU A 160 8.09 -2.40 36.77
N ASN A 161 8.70 -1.26 37.13
CA ASN A 161 8.27 -0.35 38.20
C ASN A 161 8.36 1.16 37.86
N ASP A 162 8.78 1.58 36.66
CA ASP A 162 8.76 2.99 36.27
C ASP A 162 7.43 3.32 35.55
N GLU A 163 6.89 4.52 35.77
CA GLU A 163 5.66 4.98 35.07
C GLU A 163 5.89 4.93 33.56
N ALA A 164 4.99 4.30 32.81
CA ALA A 164 5.09 4.20 31.36
C ALA A 164 5.26 5.59 30.74
N PRO A 165 6.18 5.77 29.76
CA PRO A 165 6.38 7.06 29.12
C PRO A 165 5.08 7.55 28.49
N GLU A 166 4.88 8.86 28.50
CA GLU A 166 3.69 9.45 27.89
C GLU A 166 3.66 9.18 26.38
N THR A 167 2.47 8.81 25.90
CA THR A 167 2.28 8.50 24.48
C THR A 167 2.32 9.78 23.65
N VAL A 168 2.67 9.66 22.37
CA VAL A 168 2.68 10.80 21.44
C VAL A 168 1.32 11.55 21.42
N PRO A 169 0.14 10.87 21.40
CA PRO A 169 -1.14 11.56 21.55
C PRO A 169 -1.28 12.38 22.85
N GLN A 170 -0.80 11.87 23.98
CA GLN A 170 -0.85 12.58 25.27
C GLN A 170 0.04 13.82 25.25
N LEU A 171 1.24 13.71 24.68
CA LEU A 171 2.19 14.82 24.53
C LEU A 171 1.64 15.89 23.56
N ILE A 172 1.02 15.49 22.46
CA ILE A 172 0.30 16.41 21.54
C ILE A 172 -0.77 17.19 22.30
N SER A 173 -1.62 16.49 23.07
CA SER A 173 -2.70 17.13 23.83
C SER A 173 -2.16 18.16 24.84
N LYS A 174 -1.02 17.88 25.47
CA LYS A 174 -0.35 18.84 26.36
C LYS A 174 0.16 20.07 25.61
N ILE A 175 0.81 19.88 24.46
CA ILE A 175 1.32 20.98 23.64
C ILE A 175 0.18 21.88 23.17
N GLU A 176 -0.95 21.30 22.74
CA GLU A 176 -2.16 22.05 22.37
C GLU A 176 -2.77 22.82 23.56
N GLY A 177 -2.67 22.26 24.78
CA GLY A 177 -3.09 22.95 26.01
C GLY A 177 -2.17 24.11 26.41
N LEU A 178 -0.88 24.03 26.10
CA LEU A 178 0.12 25.06 26.44
C LEU A 178 0.15 26.22 25.43
N SER A 179 -0.11 25.97 24.14
CA SER A 179 -0.06 27.00 23.10
C SER A 179 -1.12 26.83 22.02
N SER A 180 -1.84 27.92 21.72
CA SER A 180 -2.76 28.00 20.58
C SER A 180 -2.06 28.00 19.21
N HIS A 181 -0.73 28.10 19.17
CA HIS A 181 0.08 28.11 17.95
C HIS A 181 0.65 26.72 17.59
N SER A 182 0.26 25.66 18.30
CA SER A 182 0.75 24.28 18.10
C SER A 182 0.34 23.64 16.77
N SER A 183 -0.72 24.14 16.12
CA SER A 183 -1.34 23.52 14.94
C SER A 183 -0.35 23.12 13.83
N PRO A 184 0.65 23.94 13.43
CA PRO A 184 1.62 23.53 12.40
C PRO A 184 2.48 22.34 12.80
N LEU A 185 2.90 22.24 14.06
CA LEU A 185 3.67 21.09 14.57
C LEU A 185 2.80 19.84 14.62
N VAL A 186 1.59 19.97 15.18
CA VAL A 186 0.63 18.85 15.26
C VAL A 186 0.31 18.32 13.86
N GLU A 187 0.15 19.19 12.87
CA GLU A 187 -0.08 18.78 11.49
C GLU A 187 1.11 18.00 10.91
N GLN A 188 2.35 18.43 11.17
CA GLN A 188 3.53 17.66 10.73
C GLN A 188 3.62 16.31 11.42
N ILE A 189 3.26 16.19 12.70
CA ILE A 189 3.21 14.89 13.38
C ILE A 189 2.14 14.01 12.73
N ARG A 190 0.95 14.57 12.43
CA ARG A 190 -0.13 13.82 11.78
C ARG A 190 0.26 13.31 10.39
N ILE A 191 0.91 14.15 9.59
CA ILE A 191 1.35 13.80 8.23
C ILE A 191 2.37 12.64 8.25
N ASN A 192 3.25 12.63 9.25
CA ASN A 192 4.43 11.76 9.29
C ASN A 192 4.30 10.56 10.24
N TYR A 193 3.32 10.53 11.14
CA TYR A 193 3.16 9.43 12.10
C TYR A 193 1.70 8.97 12.27
N TYR A 194 0.71 9.58 11.61
CA TYR A 194 -0.73 9.23 11.78
C TYR A 194 -1.38 8.89 10.42
N ASN A 195 -0.58 8.64 9.38
CA ASN A 195 -1.11 8.44 8.03
C ASN A 195 -1.65 7.02 7.82
N PHE A 196 -2.33 6.81 6.69
CA PHE A 196 -2.77 5.48 6.24
C PHE A 196 -1.58 4.54 6.07
N ASN A 197 -1.67 3.35 6.66
CA ASN A 197 -0.60 2.36 6.76
C ASN A 197 -0.78 1.15 5.83
N VAL A 198 -1.85 1.13 5.04
CA VAL A 198 -1.96 0.30 3.83
C VAL A 198 -2.41 1.19 2.67
N ARG A 199 -1.76 1.10 1.52
CA ARG A 199 -2.17 1.82 0.30
C ARG A 199 -2.10 0.91 -0.91
N THR A 200 -3.05 1.07 -1.81
CA THR A 200 -3.05 0.36 -3.09
C THR A 200 -3.18 1.38 -4.21
N PHE A 201 -2.33 1.24 -5.21
CA PHE A 201 -2.35 2.01 -6.44
C PHE A 201 -2.64 1.03 -7.57
N VAL A 202 -3.65 1.31 -8.37
CA VAL A 202 -4.04 0.48 -9.51
C VAL A 202 -4.04 1.39 -10.73
N SER A 203 -3.15 1.16 -11.68
CA SER A 203 -3.12 1.92 -12.92
C SER A 203 -4.32 1.58 -13.81
N GLU A 204 -4.78 2.55 -14.61
CA GLU A 204 -5.86 2.32 -15.58
C GLU A 204 -5.51 1.19 -16.57
N PRO A 205 -4.28 1.09 -17.13
CA PRO A 205 -3.90 -0.05 -17.97
C PRO A 205 -4.05 -1.40 -17.27
N PHE A 206 -3.70 -1.49 -15.98
CA PHE A 206 -3.87 -2.73 -15.21
C PHE A 206 -5.34 -3.04 -14.95
N ALA A 207 -6.14 -2.03 -14.57
CA ALA A 207 -7.56 -2.20 -14.37
C ALA A 207 -8.28 -2.62 -15.66
N ASP A 208 -7.93 -2.01 -16.80
CA ASP A 208 -8.44 -2.40 -18.11
C ASP A 208 -8.01 -3.83 -18.43
N PHE A 209 -6.74 -4.22 -18.22
CA PHE A 209 -6.27 -5.60 -18.40
C PHE A 209 -7.09 -6.61 -17.56
N ALA A 210 -7.27 -6.34 -16.27
CA ALA A 210 -8.02 -7.22 -15.37
C ALA A 210 -9.51 -7.32 -15.75
N PHE A 211 -10.13 -6.22 -16.18
CA PHE A 211 -11.53 -6.19 -16.58
C PHE A 211 -11.80 -6.51 -18.05
N TYR A 212 -10.78 -6.50 -18.90
CA TYR A 212 -10.96 -6.58 -20.35
C TYR A 212 -11.69 -7.87 -20.74
N GLU A 213 -12.72 -7.72 -21.55
CA GLU A 213 -13.46 -8.84 -22.07
C GLU A 213 -13.87 -8.60 -23.52
N CYS A 214 -13.56 -9.55 -24.40
CA CYS A 214 -13.94 -9.52 -25.81
C CYS A 214 -14.88 -10.69 -26.12
N ARG A 215 -16.17 -10.38 -26.35
CA ARG A 215 -17.19 -11.40 -26.62
C ARG A 215 -17.52 -11.50 -28.11
N ARG A 216 -17.84 -12.72 -28.56
CA ARG A 216 -18.35 -13.00 -29.91
C ARG A 216 -19.61 -13.85 -29.82
N GLU A 217 -20.76 -13.26 -30.10
CA GLU A 217 -22.05 -13.94 -30.06
C GLU A 217 -22.59 -14.17 -31.47
N CYS A 218 -23.19 -15.33 -31.71
CA CYS A 218 -23.91 -15.65 -32.95
C CYS A 218 -25.33 -16.09 -32.60
N GLY A 219 -26.32 -15.65 -33.37
CA GLY A 219 -27.70 -16.06 -33.11
C GLY A 219 -28.65 -15.85 -34.30
N PRO A 220 -29.83 -16.48 -34.25
CA PRO A 220 -30.88 -16.24 -35.23
C PRO A 220 -31.51 -14.86 -35.05
N VAL A 221 -31.98 -14.28 -36.14
CA VAL A 221 -32.89 -13.12 -36.14
C VAL A 221 -34.28 -13.64 -36.49
N CYS A 222 -35.28 -13.35 -35.67
CA CYS A 222 -36.68 -13.65 -35.95
C CYS A 222 -37.53 -12.48 -35.43
N ASP A 223 -38.02 -11.65 -36.35
CA ASP A 223 -38.62 -10.36 -36.04
C ASP A 223 -39.80 -10.04 -36.95
N PHE A 224 -40.64 -9.11 -36.52
CA PHE A 224 -41.64 -8.46 -37.37
C PHE A 224 -41.29 -6.97 -37.48
N ILE A 225 -41.10 -6.47 -38.70
CA ILE A 225 -40.66 -5.09 -38.97
C ILE A 225 -41.46 -4.54 -40.17
N LEU A 226 -42.18 -3.43 -39.98
CA LEU A 226 -42.94 -2.74 -41.03
C LEU A 226 -43.87 -3.67 -41.85
N GLY A 227 -44.49 -4.65 -41.20
CA GLY A 227 -45.38 -5.63 -41.87
C GLY A 227 -44.68 -6.83 -42.49
N ALA A 228 -43.34 -6.89 -42.45
CA ALA A 228 -42.54 -8.00 -42.94
C ALA A 228 -42.12 -8.94 -41.82
N ARG A 229 -42.22 -10.25 -42.05
CA ARG A 229 -41.57 -11.27 -41.22
C ARG A 229 -40.10 -11.34 -41.61
N VAL A 230 -39.22 -10.94 -40.70
CA VAL A 230 -37.78 -10.86 -40.89
C VAL A 230 -37.11 -12.05 -40.21
N THR A 231 -36.39 -12.86 -40.99
CA THR A 231 -35.61 -13.99 -40.47
C THR A 231 -34.19 -13.94 -40.97
N GLY A 232 -33.22 -14.40 -40.19
CA GLY A 232 -31.82 -14.38 -40.62
C GLY A 232 -30.85 -14.82 -39.53
N THR A 233 -29.60 -14.39 -39.68
CA THR A 233 -28.54 -14.60 -38.70
C THR A 233 -27.84 -13.29 -38.38
N GLN A 234 -27.37 -13.17 -37.14
CA GLN A 234 -26.55 -12.05 -36.68
C GLN A 234 -25.31 -12.55 -35.96
N ARG A 235 -24.25 -11.75 -36.04
CA ARG A 235 -23.01 -11.93 -35.30
C ARG A 235 -22.64 -10.62 -34.63
N THR A 236 -22.45 -10.64 -33.31
CA THR A 236 -22.05 -9.51 -32.50
C THR A 236 -20.62 -9.71 -32.02
N LYS A 237 -19.81 -8.66 -32.10
CA LYS A 237 -18.53 -8.55 -31.41
C LYS A 237 -18.61 -7.36 -30.47
N SER A 238 -18.20 -7.52 -29.22
CA SER A 238 -18.16 -6.41 -28.25
C SER A 238 -16.93 -6.50 -27.36
N GLY A 239 -16.41 -5.34 -26.96
CA GLY A 239 -15.37 -5.18 -25.95
C GLY A 239 -15.91 -4.35 -24.79
N VAL A 240 -15.54 -4.72 -23.57
CA VAL A 240 -15.78 -3.94 -22.34
C VAL A 240 -14.44 -3.43 -21.82
N TYR A 241 -14.43 -2.17 -21.39
CA TYR A 241 -13.25 -1.42 -20.95
C TYR A 241 -13.55 -0.60 -19.71
N ILE A 242 -12.53 -0.29 -18.92
CA ILE A 242 -12.59 0.65 -17.81
C ILE A 242 -11.95 1.98 -18.22
N ASP A 243 -12.43 3.07 -17.64
CA ASP A 243 -11.97 4.45 -17.84
C ASP A 243 -12.13 5.18 -16.50
N PHE A 244 -11.03 5.56 -15.87
CA PHE A 244 -11.06 6.27 -14.59
C PHE A 244 -11.58 7.70 -14.76
N LEU A 245 -12.23 8.20 -13.72
CA LEU A 245 -12.80 9.55 -13.69
C LEU A 245 -12.22 10.28 -12.48
N PRO A 246 -11.56 11.44 -12.65
CA PRO A 246 -10.97 12.17 -11.52
C PRO A 246 -11.98 12.51 -10.43
N SER A 247 -11.61 12.19 -9.19
CA SER A 247 -12.48 12.32 -8.04
C SER A 247 -11.70 12.20 -6.73
N ASP A 248 -11.67 13.27 -5.94
CA ASP A 248 -10.95 13.32 -4.65
C ASP A 248 -11.72 12.70 -3.47
N ASP A 249 -13.05 12.57 -3.60
CA ASP A 249 -13.96 12.18 -2.51
C ASP A 249 -14.36 10.69 -2.53
N SER A 250 -14.10 10.03 -3.64
CA SER A 250 -14.50 8.66 -3.94
C SER A 250 -13.76 8.21 -5.19
N ALA A 251 -13.49 6.92 -5.34
CA ALA A 251 -13.04 6.38 -6.61
C ALA A 251 -14.22 6.36 -7.59
N LYS A 252 -14.02 6.80 -8.82
CA LYS A 252 -15.03 6.85 -9.87
C LYS A 252 -14.48 6.33 -11.18
N PHE A 253 -15.25 5.50 -11.87
CA PHE A 253 -14.85 4.98 -13.18
C PHE A 253 -16.08 4.68 -14.06
N ALA A 254 -15.89 4.79 -15.37
CA ALA A 254 -16.87 4.48 -16.38
C ALA A 254 -16.54 3.14 -17.03
N ILE A 255 -17.43 2.16 -16.85
CA ILE A 255 -17.40 0.92 -17.61
C ILE A 255 -18.02 1.20 -18.97
N ARG A 256 -17.23 1.02 -20.03
CA ARG A 256 -17.61 1.32 -21.41
C ARG A 256 -17.74 0.03 -22.20
N ILE A 257 -18.84 -0.11 -22.95
CA ILE A 257 -19.04 -1.20 -23.89
C ILE A 257 -19.06 -0.67 -25.31
N ASN A 258 -18.26 -1.25 -26.19
CA ASN A 258 -18.26 -0.93 -27.62
C ASN A 258 -18.51 -2.20 -28.42
N GLY A 259 -19.38 -2.15 -29.42
CA GLY A 259 -19.67 -3.34 -30.20
C GLY A 259 -20.16 -3.11 -31.62
N ASN A 260 -20.04 -4.18 -32.41
CA ASN A 260 -20.45 -4.25 -33.81
C ASN A 260 -21.30 -5.49 -34.04
N THR A 261 -22.53 -5.30 -34.54
CA THR A 261 -23.45 -6.37 -34.94
C THR A 261 -23.59 -6.39 -36.44
N ARG A 262 -23.23 -7.52 -37.06
CA ARG A 262 -23.45 -7.78 -38.48
C ARG A 262 -24.62 -8.74 -38.64
N ALA A 263 -25.58 -8.39 -39.49
CA ALA A 263 -26.77 -9.20 -39.72
C ALA A 263 -26.98 -9.48 -41.20
N ASN A 264 -27.43 -10.69 -41.52
CA ASN A 264 -27.94 -11.06 -42.84
C ASN A 264 -29.39 -11.49 -42.66
N THR A 265 -30.32 -10.72 -43.20
CA THR A 265 -31.75 -10.94 -42.96
C THR A 265 -32.55 -10.96 -44.25
N ARG A 266 -33.65 -11.70 -44.21
CA ARG A 266 -34.67 -11.78 -45.26
C ARG A 266 -36.00 -11.37 -44.66
N GLY A 267 -36.56 -10.27 -45.16
CA GLY A 267 -37.91 -9.81 -44.84
C GLY A 267 -38.92 -10.31 -45.88
N VAL A 268 -40.01 -10.93 -45.44
CA VAL A 268 -41.07 -11.43 -46.32
C VAL A 268 -42.40 -10.75 -45.97
N THR A 269 -43.06 -10.18 -46.98
CA THR A 269 -44.44 -9.67 -46.93
C THR A 269 -45.31 -10.42 -47.95
N ASP A 270 -46.62 -10.16 -48.02
CA ASP A 270 -47.47 -10.72 -49.08
C ASP A 270 -47.07 -10.23 -50.49
N GLN A 271 -46.37 -9.10 -50.58
CA GLN A 271 -46.07 -8.43 -51.84
C GLN A 271 -44.63 -8.64 -52.31
N ALA A 272 -43.67 -8.71 -51.38
CA ALA A 272 -42.24 -8.74 -51.70
C ALA A 272 -41.38 -9.49 -50.67
N THR A 273 -40.25 -10.01 -51.13
CA THR A 273 -39.12 -10.51 -50.35
C THR A 273 -37.95 -9.54 -50.48
N ILE A 274 -37.38 -9.08 -49.36
CA ILE A 274 -36.23 -8.17 -49.31
C ILE A 274 -35.07 -8.87 -48.62
N LEU A 275 -33.88 -8.84 -49.23
CA LEU A 275 -32.64 -9.29 -48.61
C LEU A 275 -31.85 -8.07 -48.14
N THR A 276 -31.51 -8.05 -46.85
CA THR A 276 -30.83 -6.91 -46.21
C THR A 276 -29.59 -7.39 -45.47
N THR A 277 -28.52 -6.62 -45.58
CA THR A 277 -27.37 -6.71 -44.67
C THR A 277 -27.34 -5.53 -43.73
N GLY A 278 -27.19 -5.81 -42.43
CA GLY A 278 -27.01 -4.80 -41.40
C GLY A 278 -25.57 -4.77 -40.90
N ASN A 279 -25.05 -3.58 -40.64
CA ASN A 279 -23.80 -3.33 -39.92
C ASN A 279 -24.04 -2.24 -38.87
N HIS A 280 -24.37 -2.67 -37.66
CA HIS A 280 -24.78 -1.80 -36.57
C HIS A 280 -23.65 -1.64 -35.57
N TYR A 281 -23.38 -0.40 -35.14
CA TYR A 281 -22.43 -0.09 -34.08
C TYR A 281 -23.19 0.37 -32.86
N PHE A 282 -22.73 -0.02 -31.68
CA PHE A 282 -23.28 0.48 -30.42
C PHE A 282 -22.15 0.82 -29.46
N SER A 283 -22.40 1.82 -28.63
CA SER A 283 -21.54 2.20 -27.53
C SER A 283 -22.37 2.52 -26.31
N GLY A 284 -21.92 2.09 -25.14
CA GLY A 284 -22.60 2.30 -23.88
C GLY A 284 -21.64 2.63 -22.76
N LYS A 285 -22.17 3.23 -21.70
CA LYS A 285 -21.42 3.52 -20.49
C LYS A 285 -22.27 3.34 -19.25
N LYS A 286 -21.64 2.87 -18.18
CA LYS A 286 -22.18 2.85 -16.81
C LYS A 286 -21.11 3.37 -15.87
N THR A 287 -21.46 4.34 -15.04
CA THR A 287 -20.53 4.88 -14.05
C THR A 287 -20.69 4.10 -12.75
N VAL A 288 -19.57 3.75 -12.15
CA VAL A 288 -19.46 3.12 -10.83
C VAL A 288 -18.63 4.05 -9.94
N SER A 289 -18.96 4.07 -8.65
CA SER A 289 -18.23 4.81 -7.63
C SER A 289 -17.98 3.91 -6.44
N TYR A 290 -16.80 4.03 -5.83
CA TYR A 290 -16.39 3.29 -4.64
C TYR A 290 -15.92 4.28 -3.57
N ASP A 291 -16.48 4.19 -2.37
CA ASP A 291 -16.18 5.10 -1.26
C ASP A 291 -15.13 4.54 -0.28
N GLY A 292 -14.50 3.40 -0.61
CA GLY A 292 -13.62 2.65 0.30
C GLY A 292 -14.34 1.52 1.05
N ASN A 293 -15.67 1.45 0.99
CA ASN A 293 -16.48 0.44 1.67
C ASN A 293 -17.43 -0.28 0.72
N GLU A 294 -18.14 0.46 -0.13
CA GLU A 294 -19.19 -0.07 -0.98
C GLU A 294 -19.12 0.55 -2.39
N PHE A 295 -19.29 -0.31 -3.40
CA PHE A 295 -19.52 0.10 -4.77
C PHE A 295 -20.97 0.51 -4.95
N SER A 296 -21.16 1.70 -5.52
CA SER A 296 -22.43 2.24 -5.96
C SER A 296 -22.39 2.48 -7.47
N TYR A 297 -23.55 2.34 -8.13
CA TYR A 297 -23.62 2.43 -9.59
C TYR A 297 -24.75 3.32 -10.06
N TYR A 298 -24.50 4.00 -11.17
CA TYR A 298 -25.44 4.90 -11.82
C TYR A 298 -26.15 4.20 -12.98
N ARG A 299 -27.23 4.81 -13.48
CA ARG A 299 -27.98 4.28 -14.61
C ARG A 299 -27.11 4.17 -15.87
N ALA A 300 -27.07 2.98 -16.48
CA ALA A 300 -26.41 2.77 -17.76
C ALA A 300 -27.09 3.52 -18.92
N SER A 301 -26.28 3.89 -19.92
CA SER A 301 -26.75 4.47 -21.18
C SER A 301 -26.15 3.73 -22.37
N LEU A 302 -26.89 3.66 -23.48
CA LEU A 302 -26.46 2.99 -24.71
C LEU A 302 -26.96 3.74 -25.95
N GLY A 303 -26.02 4.13 -26.81
CA GLY A 303 -26.26 4.64 -28.15
C GLY A 303 -26.12 3.54 -29.20
N VAL A 304 -26.95 3.59 -30.24
CA VAL A 304 -26.89 2.64 -31.35
C VAL A 304 -26.95 3.39 -32.68
N ASN A 305 -25.95 3.15 -33.52
CA ASN A 305 -25.91 3.58 -34.91
C ASN A 305 -26.20 2.38 -35.82
N ALA A 306 -27.42 2.30 -36.34
CA ALA A 306 -27.85 1.20 -37.19
C ALA A 306 -27.68 1.56 -38.67
N ASN A 307 -26.88 0.78 -39.41
CA ASN A 307 -26.76 0.91 -40.85
C ASN A 307 -27.29 -0.33 -41.56
N ASN A 308 -28.27 -0.16 -42.45
CA ASN A 308 -28.84 -1.23 -43.26
C ASN A 308 -28.59 -1.00 -44.75
N HIS A 309 -28.21 -2.06 -45.46
CA HIS A 309 -28.06 -2.06 -46.90
C HIS A 309 -28.98 -3.11 -47.52
N VAL A 310 -29.91 -2.67 -48.36
CA VAL A 310 -30.76 -3.55 -49.16
C VAL A 310 -29.89 -4.19 -50.26
N LYS A 311 -29.72 -5.51 -50.22
CA LYS A 311 -28.95 -6.24 -51.24
C LYS A 311 -29.79 -6.50 -52.49
N SER A 312 -31.03 -6.90 -52.29
CA SER A 312 -31.97 -7.15 -53.37
C SER A 312 -33.40 -7.18 -52.84
N ALA A 313 -34.36 -6.95 -53.74
CA ALA A 313 -35.78 -7.07 -53.45
C ALA A 313 -36.48 -7.74 -54.64
N TYR A 314 -37.45 -8.59 -54.34
CA TYR A 314 -38.21 -9.38 -55.31
C TYR A 314 -39.69 -9.31 -54.99
N LEU A 315 -40.56 -9.22 -55.99
CA LEU A 315 -42.00 -9.39 -55.75
C LEU A 315 -42.36 -10.87 -55.52
N ASN A 316 -43.29 -11.11 -54.61
CA ASN A 316 -43.82 -12.46 -54.33
C ASN A 316 -44.97 -12.86 -55.29
N ARG A 317 -45.38 -11.96 -56.20
CA ARG A 317 -46.47 -12.19 -57.18
C ARG A 317 -45.99 -12.94 -58.44
N ARG A 318 -46.85 -13.83 -58.97
CA ARG A 318 -46.58 -14.62 -60.19
C ARG A 318 -47.23 -13.97 -61.43
N GLY A 319 -46.42 -13.34 -62.29
CA GLY A 319 -46.85 -12.83 -63.62
C GLY A 319 -45.68 -12.23 -64.43
N LEU A 320 -45.67 -12.40 -65.75
CA LEU A 320 -44.58 -11.98 -66.66
C LEU A 320 -44.34 -10.45 -66.66
N ILE A 321 -45.40 -9.64 -66.57
CA ILE A 321 -45.31 -8.16 -66.55
C ILE A 321 -44.89 -7.65 -65.17
N ALA A 322 -45.33 -8.30 -64.09
CA ALA A 322 -44.95 -7.93 -62.73
C ALA A 322 -43.44 -8.14 -62.44
N LYS A 323 -42.81 -9.13 -63.09
CA LYS A 323 -41.37 -9.39 -62.98
C LYS A 323 -40.48 -8.38 -63.71
N LEU A 324 -40.98 -7.68 -64.74
CA LEU A 324 -40.16 -6.80 -65.59
C LEU A 324 -39.84 -5.43 -64.94
N ILE A 325 -40.69 -4.94 -64.05
CA ILE A 325 -40.56 -3.60 -63.42
C ILE A 325 -40.72 -3.67 -61.88
N GLY A 326 -41.33 -4.75 -61.36
CA GLY A 326 -41.71 -4.87 -59.96
C GLY A 326 -40.56 -5.03 -58.98
N ASP A 327 -39.46 -5.69 -59.39
CA ASP A 327 -38.29 -5.87 -58.52
C ASP A 327 -37.56 -4.53 -58.28
N LYS A 328 -37.55 -3.63 -59.28
CA LYS A 328 -37.04 -2.26 -59.15
C LYS A 328 -37.89 -1.42 -58.19
N ILE A 329 -39.23 -1.48 -58.32
CA ILE A 329 -40.15 -0.76 -57.41
C ILE A 329 -40.03 -1.29 -55.98
N ALA A 330 -39.94 -2.62 -55.80
CA ALA A 330 -39.73 -3.24 -54.50
C ALA A 330 -38.39 -2.82 -53.88
N TYR A 331 -37.34 -2.72 -54.70
CA TYR A 331 -36.03 -2.23 -54.28
C TYR A 331 -36.08 -0.75 -53.88
N ASP A 332 -36.59 0.13 -54.74
CA ASP A 332 -36.67 1.57 -54.48
C ASP A 332 -37.51 1.87 -53.21
N LYS A 333 -38.62 1.16 -53.02
CA LYS A 333 -39.45 1.30 -51.81
C LYS A 333 -38.78 0.75 -50.55
N ALA A 334 -37.99 -0.31 -50.68
CA ALA A 334 -37.18 -0.84 -49.57
C ALA A 334 -36.09 0.16 -49.17
N VAL A 335 -35.42 0.77 -50.15
CA VAL A 335 -34.41 1.81 -49.91
C VAL A 335 -35.04 3.04 -49.24
N GLU A 336 -36.20 3.51 -49.71
CA GLU A 336 -36.93 4.64 -49.09
C GLU A 336 -37.27 4.40 -47.61
N LYS A 337 -37.58 3.15 -47.23
CA LYS A 337 -37.92 2.76 -45.84
C LYS A 337 -36.70 2.46 -44.96
N THR A 338 -35.49 2.65 -45.46
CA THR A 338 -34.25 2.38 -44.71
C THR A 338 -34.18 3.16 -43.40
N PRO A 339 -34.48 4.49 -43.34
CA PRO A 339 -34.40 5.24 -42.09
C PRO A 339 -35.35 4.73 -41.00
N GLU A 340 -36.57 4.33 -41.36
CA GLU A 340 -37.54 3.75 -40.43
C GLU A 340 -37.09 2.38 -39.91
N THR A 341 -36.53 1.57 -40.80
CA THR A 341 -36.00 0.23 -40.49
C THR A 341 -34.78 0.32 -39.56
N GLU A 342 -33.90 1.30 -39.81
CA GLU A 342 -32.73 1.58 -38.96
C GLU A 342 -33.14 2.04 -37.57
N ARG A 343 -34.14 2.93 -37.44
CA ARG A 343 -34.68 3.32 -36.13
C ARG A 343 -35.23 2.12 -35.34
N ILE A 344 -35.94 1.21 -36.01
CA ILE A 344 -36.46 -0.01 -35.38
C ILE A 344 -35.31 -0.95 -34.98
N ALA A 345 -34.32 -1.13 -35.86
CA ALA A 345 -33.14 -1.95 -35.58
C ALA A 345 -32.35 -1.39 -34.38
N ALA A 346 -32.13 -0.08 -34.33
CA ALA A 346 -31.47 0.61 -33.23
C ALA A 346 -32.23 0.42 -31.91
N TYR A 347 -33.55 0.58 -31.92
CA TYR A 347 -34.40 0.37 -30.74
C TYR A 347 -34.34 -1.08 -30.24
N LYS A 348 -34.47 -2.07 -31.14
CA LYS A 348 -34.41 -3.50 -30.77
C LYS A 348 -33.04 -3.90 -30.25
N LEU A 349 -31.96 -3.43 -30.88
CA LEU A 349 -30.60 -3.70 -30.42
C LEU A 349 -30.36 -3.08 -29.04
N ARG A 350 -30.83 -1.84 -28.83
CA ARG A 350 -30.74 -1.17 -27.52
C ARG A 350 -31.45 -1.94 -26.42
N ASN A 351 -32.69 -2.36 -26.65
CA ASN A 351 -33.48 -3.09 -25.65
C ASN A 351 -32.96 -4.49 -25.36
N ARG A 352 -32.06 -5.02 -26.20
CA ARG A 352 -31.40 -6.30 -25.97
C ARG A 352 -30.10 -6.14 -25.19
N VAL A 353 -29.28 -5.16 -25.56
CA VAL A 353 -27.94 -4.97 -24.99
C VAL A 353 -27.98 -4.23 -23.65
N LEU A 354 -28.77 -3.16 -23.55
CA LEU A 354 -28.74 -2.30 -22.36
C LEU A 354 -29.16 -3.02 -21.07
N PRO A 355 -30.24 -3.83 -21.02
CA PRO A 355 -30.60 -4.53 -19.78
C PRO A 355 -29.53 -5.51 -19.33
N LYS A 356 -28.98 -6.33 -20.25
CA LYS A 356 -27.91 -7.28 -19.94
C LYS A 356 -26.65 -6.60 -19.43
N PHE A 357 -26.21 -5.56 -20.14
CA PHE A 357 -25.05 -4.77 -19.71
C PHE A 357 -25.26 -4.14 -18.32
N ASN A 358 -26.49 -3.76 -18.00
CA ASN A 358 -26.80 -3.20 -16.70
C ASN A 358 -26.79 -4.25 -15.58
N GLU A 359 -27.39 -5.41 -15.83
CA GLU A 359 -27.51 -6.56 -14.92
C GLU A 359 -26.14 -7.16 -14.61
N GLU A 360 -25.34 -7.50 -15.62
CA GLU A 360 -24.02 -8.10 -15.42
C GLU A 360 -23.09 -7.22 -14.58
N ILE A 361 -23.08 -5.89 -14.79
CA ILE A 361 -22.31 -4.98 -13.95
C ILE A 361 -22.87 -4.94 -12.52
N GLU A 362 -24.20 -4.94 -12.35
CA GLU A 362 -24.79 -4.89 -11.00
C GLU A 362 -24.43 -6.15 -10.21
N ASP A 363 -24.53 -7.32 -10.83
CA ASP A 363 -24.23 -8.59 -10.19
C ASP A 363 -22.76 -8.65 -9.77
N SER A 364 -21.81 -8.39 -10.69
CA SER A 364 -20.37 -8.42 -10.36
C SER A 364 -19.99 -7.48 -9.21
N PHE A 365 -20.49 -6.23 -9.20
CA PHE A 365 -20.17 -5.29 -8.11
C PHE A 365 -20.94 -5.56 -6.82
N ASN A 366 -22.13 -6.17 -6.89
CA ASN A 366 -22.84 -6.63 -5.70
C ASN A 366 -22.11 -7.80 -5.02
N ASP A 367 -21.45 -8.67 -5.79
CA ASP A 367 -20.64 -9.74 -5.23
C ASP A 367 -19.36 -9.22 -4.57
N LEU A 368 -18.65 -8.28 -5.22
CA LEU A 368 -17.53 -7.57 -4.61
C LEU A 368 -17.93 -6.85 -3.31
N ASN A 369 -19.13 -6.26 -3.25
CA ASN A 369 -19.67 -5.66 -2.02
C ASN A 369 -19.86 -6.69 -0.90
N LYS A 370 -20.38 -7.89 -1.22
CA LYS A 370 -20.55 -8.98 -0.24
C LYS A 370 -19.20 -9.48 0.27
N GLU A 371 -18.23 -9.65 -0.62
CA GLU A 371 -16.86 -10.08 -0.27
C GLU A 371 -16.16 -9.06 0.61
N ASN A 372 -16.19 -7.77 0.24
CA ASN A 372 -15.57 -6.72 1.05
C ASN A 372 -16.22 -6.62 2.43
N LYS A 373 -17.55 -6.77 2.51
CA LYS A 373 -18.27 -6.82 3.79
C LYS A 373 -17.80 -8.00 4.65
N LYS A 374 -17.72 -9.22 4.08
CA LYS A 374 -17.23 -10.41 4.80
C LYS A 374 -15.79 -10.22 5.28
N ARG A 375 -14.90 -9.70 4.41
CA ARG A 375 -13.51 -9.39 4.77
C ARG A 375 -13.44 -8.49 6.00
N ARG A 376 -14.20 -7.40 5.99
CA ARG A 376 -14.24 -6.45 7.11
C ARG A 376 -14.81 -7.05 8.39
N GLU A 377 -15.86 -7.88 8.28
CA GLU A 377 -16.41 -8.60 9.43
C GLU A 377 -15.38 -9.55 10.06
N ARG A 378 -14.60 -10.28 9.24
CA ARG A 378 -13.49 -11.14 9.73
C ARG A 378 -12.38 -10.31 10.38
N MET A 379 -11.94 -9.23 9.73
CA MET A 379 -10.91 -8.36 10.30
C MET A 379 -11.36 -7.71 11.61
N ALA A 380 -12.63 -7.34 11.72
CA ALA A 380 -13.19 -6.79 12.96
C ALA A 380 -13.24 -7.83 14.08
N ALA A 381 -13.56 -9.09 13.76
CA ALA A 381 -13.55 -10.19 14.72
C ALA A 381 -12.14 -10.48 15.28
N GLU A 382 -11.09 -10.25 14.48
CA GLU A 382 -9.69 -10.40 14.89
C GLU A 382 -9.06 -9.10 15.43
N GLY A 383 -9.85 -8.02 15.58
CA GLY A 383 -9.40 -6.74 16.13
C GLY A 383 -8.47 -5.93 15.21
N ILE A 384 -8.43 -6.23 13.91
CA ILE A 384 -7.53 -5.60 12.93
C ILE A 384 -8.25 -4.86 11.80
N ALA A 385 -9.56 -4.61 11.94
CA ALA A 385 -10.31 -3.84 10.96
C ALA A 385 -9.77 -2.40 10.86
N PRO A 386 -9.60 -1.86 9.64
CA PRO A 386 -9.24 -0.46 9.47
C PRO A 386 -10.26 0.47 10.13
N ASN A 387 -9.78 1.50 10.81
CA ASN A 387 -10.59 2.55 11.42
C ASN A 387 -10.87 3.72 10.47
N GLU A 388 -10.08 3.85 9.40
CA GLU A 388 -10.30 4.81 8.33
C GLU A 388 -9.98 4.18 6.97
N VAL A 389 -10.77 4.55 5.98
CA VAL A 389 -10.60 4.13 4.59
C VAL A 389 -10.80 5.32 3.66
N LEU A 390 -10.05 5.35 2.58
CA LEU A 390 -10.14 6.34 1.52
C LEU A 390 -10.07 5.63 0.17
N ALA A 391 -10.87 6.10 -0.79
CA ALA A 391 -10.76 5.73 -2.18
C ALA A 391 -10.88 6.97 -3.05
N ARG A 392 -10.01 7.10 -4.04
CA ARG A 392 -10.01 8.22 -5.01
C ARG A 392 -9.45 7.75 -6.34
N THR A 393 -9.75 8.49 -7.39
CA THR A 393 -9.23 8.25 -8.74
C THR A 393 -8.74 9.56 -9.34
N ASP A 394 -7.71 9.49 -10.18
CA ASP A 394 -7.40 10.56 -11.13
C ASP A 394 -7.60 10.05 -12.57
N ASP A 395 -6.94 10.66 -13.56
CA ASP A 395 -7.06 10.25 -14.96
C ASP A 395 -6.31 8.94 -15.27
N ASP A 396 -5.38 8.51 -14.41
CA ASP A 396 -4.44 7.41 -14.70
C ASP A 396 -4.45 6.31 -13.63
N GLU A 397 -4.85 6.59 -12.39
CA GLU A 397 -4.80 5.64 -11.29
C GLU A 397 -5.98 5.70 -10.31
N LEU A 398 -6.35 4.52 -9.81
CA LEU A 398 -7.17 4.30 -8.63
C LEU A 398 -6.24 4.21 -7.42
N ARG A 399 -6.54 4.99 -6.38
CA ARG A 399 -5.80 4.97 -5.11
C ARG A 399 -6.74 4.64 -3.97
N THR A 400 -6.45 3.57 -3.25
CA THR A 400 -7.10 3.24 -2.00
C THR A 400 -6.11 3.33 -0.85
N ALA A 401 -6.59 3.70 0.33
CA ALA A 401 -5.79 3.77 1.54
C ALA A 401 -6.61 3.31 2.74
N GLU A 402 -6.03 2.45 3.57
CA GLU A 402 -6.63 1.94 4.81
C GLU A 402 -5.70 2.28 5.99
N ARG A 403 -6.30 2.61 7.15
CA ARG A 403 -5.57 2.90 8.38
C ARG A 403 -6.03 2.00 9.51
N LEU A 404 -5.08 1.30 10.12
CA LEU A 404 -5.25 0.61 11.40
C LEU A 404 -4.37 1.31 12.45
N MET A 405 -5.00 2.04 13.39
CA MET A 405 -4.30 2.81 14.43
C MET A 405 -5.19 2.95 15.66
N ASN A 406 -5.02 2.09 16.66
CA ASN A 406 -5.81 2.13 17.88
C ASN A 406 -5.38 3.28 18.81
N GLU A 407 -6.08 3.45 19.93
CA GLU A 407 -5.74 4.50 20.90
C GLU A 407 -4.30 4.35 21.41
N GLY A 408 -3.55 5.45 21.46
CA GLY A 408 -2.14 5.44 21.85
C GLY A 408 -1.15 4.98 20.76
N GLN A 409 -1.62 4.37 19.67
CA GLN A 409 -0.78 3.88 18.58
C GLN A 409 -0.48 4.95 17.52
N LEU A 410 0.54 4.69 16.73
CA LEU A 410 0.93 5.50 15.57
C LEU A 410 0.57 4.79 14.26
N GLY A 411 0.36 5.58 13.21
CA GLY A 411 0.12 5.13 11.85
C GLY A 411 1.40 5.09 11.03
N ALA A 412 1.26 5.24 9.71
CA ALA A 412 2.42 5.35 8.83
C ALA A 412 2.84 6.81 8.62
N ASP A 413 3.95 6.97 7.92
CA ASP A 413 4.32 8.24 7.32
C ASP A 413 3.70 8.42 5.92
N ARG A 414 4.25 9.33 5.12
CA ARG A 414 3.85 9.48 3.72
C ARG A 414 4.51 8.38 2.89
N ALA A 415 3.71 7.45 2.36
CA ALA A 415 4.21 6.49 1.38
C ALA A 415 4.90 7.19 0.20
N ASN A 416 6.09 6.71 -0.13
CA ASN A 416 6.80 7.10 -1.35
C ASN A 416 6.13 6.45 -2.56
N THR A 417 5.96 7.18 -3.66
CA THR A 417 5.38 6.68 -4.92
C THR A 417 6.43 6.33 -5.98
N THR A 418 7.72 6.39 -5.64
CA THR A 418 8.84 6.06 -6.53
C THR A 418 8.70 4.69 -7.19
N PHE A 419 8.16 3.71 -6.46
CA PHE A 419 8.05 2.33 -6.91
C PHE A 419 6.67 1.98 -7.50
N ASN A 420 5.79 2.97 -7.70
CA ASN A 420 4.47 2.72 -8.26
C ASN A 420 4.60 2.33 -9.73
N SER A 421 3.96 1.22 -10.14
CA SER A 421 3.95 0.81 -11.54
C SER A 421 2.89 1.62 -12.33
N PRO A 422 3.26 2.25 -13.46
CA PRO A 422 2.32 2.97 -14.31
C PRO A 422 1.42 2.03 -15.14
N THR A 423 1.73 0.74 -15.17
CA THR A 423 1.03 -0.29 -15.96
C THR A 423 0.52 -1.46 -15.12
N GLY A 424 0.86 -1.46 -13.83
CA GLY A 424 0.54 -2.51 -12.88
C GLY A 424 -0.35 -2.05 -11.72
N MET A 425 -0.29 -2.83 -10.65
CA MET A 425 -0.82 -2.53 -9.33
C MET A 425 0.34 -2.50 -8.32
N THR A 426 0.33 -1.55 -7.40
CA THR A 426 1.32 -1.48 -6.32
C THR A 426 0.62 -1.48 -4.97
N LEU A 427 1.03 -2.38 -4.07
CA LEU A 427 0.56 -2.48 -2.69
C LEU A 427 1.65 -2.02 -1.74
N HIS A 428 1.34 -1.06 -0.89
CA HIS A 428 2.21 -0.53 0.15
C HIS A 428 1.65 -0.94 1.51
N ILE A 429 2.44 -1.63 2.31
CA ILE A 429 2.11 -2.01 3.69
C ILE A 429 3.18 -1.41 4.58
N HIS A 430 2.80 -0.48 5.45
CA HIS A 430 3.73 0.07 6.43
C HIS A 430 3.85 -0.86 7.64
N GLU A 431 5.02 -0.95 8.24
CA GLU A 431 5.32 -1.79 9.39
C GLU A 431 4.36 -1.54 10.57
N SER A 432 3.94 -0.28 10.77
CA SER A 432 2.97 0.06 11.81
C SER A 432 1.61 -0.61 11.61
N TRP A 433 1.22 -0.97 10.39
CA TRP A 433 0.01 -1.79 10.20
C TRP A 433 0.19 -3.18 10.82
N VAL A 434 1.33 -3.82 10.55
CA VAL A 434 1.67 -5.15 11.10
C VAL A 434 1.80 -5.08 12.61
N ASN A 435 2.54 -4.09 13.12
CA ASN A 435 2.78 -3.91 14.55
C ASN A 435 1.49 -3.57 15.31
N ASN A 436 0.61 -2.74 14.74
CA ASN A 436 -0.69 -2.45 15.35
C ASN A 436 -1.63 -3.67 15.32
N ALA A 437 -1.54 -4.50 14.27
CA ALA A 437 -2.29 -5.75 14.16
C ALA A 437 -1.78 -6.85 15.10
N LEU A 438 -0.51 -6.77 15.52
CA LEU A 438 0.16 -7.72 16.40
C LEU A 438 0.25 -7.27 17.87
N ALA A 439 -0.22 -6.07 18.20
CA ALA A 439 -0.19 -5.57 19.58
C ALA A 439 -0.90 -6.55 20.54
N ILE A 440 -0.39 -6.71 21.77
CA ILE A 440 -0.84 -7.76 22.71
C ILE A 440 -2.32 -7.72 23.07
N ASP A 441 -2.96 -6.55 23.06
CA ASP A 441 -4.43 -6.45 23.26
C ASP A 441 -5.23 -7.18 22.18
N THR A 442 -4.56 -7.63 21.12
CA THR A 442 -5.15 -8.25 19.95
C THR A 442 -4.71 -9.71 19.76
N ILE A 443 -3.68 -10.17 20.47
CA ILE A 443 -3.20 -11.57 20.42
C ILE A 443 -3.36 -12.11 21.83
N ASP A 444 -4.06 -13.24 22.00
CA ASP A 444 -4.38 -13.87 23.30
C ASP A 444 -3.13 -14.42 24.04
N LEU A 445 -2.09 -13.59 24.21
CA LEU A 445 -0.85 -13.85 24.93
C LEU A 445 -0.86 -13.07 26.23
N GLU A 446 -0.46 -13.72 27.31
CA GLU A 446 -0.35 -13.08 28.63
C GLU A 446 1.12 -12.89 29.02
N PRO A 447 1.52 -11.74 29.61
CA PRO A 447 2.84 -11.60 30.21
C PRO A 447 3.09 -12.70 31.26
N GLY A 448 4.22 -13.40 31.13
CA GLY A 448 4.61 -14.56 31.92
C GLY A 448 4.18 -15.92 31.33
N GLN A 449 3.38 -15.94 30.27
CA GLN A 449 2.99 -17.18 29.59
C GLN A 449 4.21 -17.88 28.99
N SER A 450 4.29 -19.19 29.23
CA SER A 450 5.31 -20.09 28.67
C SER A 450 4.61 -21.02 27.69
N LEU A 451 5.07 -21.06 26.43
CA LEU A 451 4.50 -21.91 25.40
C LEU A 451 5.59 -22.42 24.45
N PRO A 452 5.47 -23.64 23.92
CA PRO A 452 6.40 -24.15 22.91
C PRO A 452 6.51 -23.19 21.72
N PHE A 453 7.72 -23.00 21.17
CA PHE A 453 7.95 -22.13 20.01
C PHE A 453 7.00 -22.42 18.82
N PRO A 454 6.68 -23.70 18.49
CA PRO A 454 5.67 -24.00 17.48
C PRO A 454 4.29 -23.41 17.77
N GLU A 455 3.80 -23.52 19.00
CA GLU A 455 2.51 -22.97 19.40
C GLU A 455 2.51 -21.45 19.34
N PHE A 456 3.62 -20.81 19.78
CA PHE A 456 3.80 -19.36 19.66
C PHE A 456 3.67 -18.91 18.21
N SER A 457 4.43 -19.54 17.31
CA SER A 457 4.38 -19.23 15.88
C SER A 457 2.98 -19.46 15.27
N GLN A 458 2.28 -20.49 15.74
CA GLN A 458 0.96 -20.84 15.23
C GLN A 458 -0.09 -19.83 15.65
N GLN A 459 -0.08 -19.37 16.90
CA GLN A 459 -1.03 -18.36 17.38
C GLN A 459 -0.90 -17.04 16.60
N LEU A 460 0.33 -16.60 16.33
CA LEU A 460 0.60 -15.42 15.50
C LEU A 460 0.08 -15.60 14.07
N ALA A 461 0.37 -16.75 13.45
CA ALA A 461 -0.05 -17.04 12.08
C ALA A 461 -1.57 -17.19 11.95
N GLU A 462 -2.23 -17.84 12.91
CA GLU A 462 -3.66 -18.18 12.84
C GLU A 462 -4.53 -16.92 12.80
N LYS A 463 -4.14 -15.89 13.55
CA LYS A 463 -4.79 -14.58 13.51
C LYS A 463 -4.89 -14.02 12.08
N PHE A 464 -3.76 -13.92 11.39
CA PHE A 464 -3.76 -13.42 10.01
C PHE A 464 -4.52 -14.34 9.06
N ARG A 465 -4.42 -15.66 9.25
CA ARG A 465 -5.15 -16.61 8.43
C ARG A 465 -6.66 -16.46 8.55
N ARG A 466 -7.18 -16.26 9.76
CA ARG A 466 -8.61 -16.04 9.99
C ARG A 466 -9.06 -14.68 9.45
N ALA A 467 -8.24 -13.64 9.61
CA ALA A 467 -8.57 -12.32 9.09
C ALA A 467 -8.63 -12.28 7.54
N PHE A 468 -7.67 -12.93 6.88
CA PHE A 468 -7.51 -12.90 5.42
C PHE A 468 -8.04 -14.14 4.68
N ASP A 469 -8.63 -15.11 5.39
CA ASP A 469 -9.18 -16.35 4.82
C ASP A 469 -8.12 -17.22 4.09
N ILE A 470 -6.93 -17.34 4.68
CA ILE A 470 -5.81 -18.07 4.09
C ILE A 470 -5.93 -19.57 4.40
N THR A 471 -6.17 -20.37 3.36
CA THR A 471 -6.53 -21.81 3.46
C THR A 471 -5.34 -22.78 3.53
N LYS A 472 -4.09 -22.34 3.28
CA LYS A 472 -2.90 -23.23 3.23
C LYS A 472 -2.50 -23.77 4.60
N GLU A 473 -3.14 -24.83 5.12
CA GLU A 473 -2.79 -25.45 6.42
C GLU A 473 -1.29 -25.78 6.51
N ARG A 474 -0.68 -25.50 7.66
CA ARG A 474 0.73 -25.77 7.91
C ARG A 474 0.83 -27.00 8.82
N GLU A 475 1.68 -27.96 8.47
CA GLU A 475 1.96 -29.04 9.41
C GLU A 475 2.66 -28.47 10.65
N PRO A 476 2.25 -28.89 11.87
CA PRO A 476 2.94 -28.47 13.08
C PRO A 476 4.37 -29.01 13.03
N ALA A 477 5.36 -28.13 13.18
CA ALA A 477 6.74 -28.62 13.28
C ALA A 477 6.91 -29.46 14.55
N GLU A 478 7.85 -30.40 14.52
CA GLU A 478 8.21 -31.20 15.69
C GLU A 478 8.58 -30.29 16.88
N ASP A 479 8.25 -30.75 18.09
CA ASP A 479 8.54 -30.01 19.31
C ASP A 479 10.04 -29.75 19.44
N SER A 480 10.38 -28.48 19.59
CA SER A 480 11.76 -27.98 19.65
C SER A 480 12.37 -28.05 21.05
N GLY A 481 11.62 -28.52 22.06
CA GLY A 481 12.11 -28.78 23.43
C GLY A 481 12.44 -27.55 24.29
N ASP A 482 12.21 -26.32 23.79
CA ASP A 482 12.19 -25.14 24.67
C ASP A 482 10.91 -24.35 24.49
N ASP A 483 10.40 -23.89 25.63
CA ASP A 483 9.33 -22.92 25.69
C ASP A 483 9.85 -21.50 25.47
N VAL A 484 9.08 -20.72 24.72
CA VAL A 484 9.15 -19.27 24.66
C VAL A 484 8.40 -18.72 25.87
N ILE A 485 9.03 -17.83 26.63
CA ILE A 485 8.35 -17.08 27.68
C ILE A 485 8.09 -15.66 27.17
N ILE A 486 6.82 -15.27 27.19
CA ILE A 486 6.37 -13.91 26.87
C ILE A 486 6.58 -13.05 28.10
N TYR A 487 7.34 -11.96 27.98
CA TYR A 487 7.54 -11.02 29.09
C TYR A 487 7.07 -9.60 28.77
N ASP A 488 7.05 -9.27 27.48
CA ASP A 488 6.74 -7.96 26.97
C ASP A 488 5.29 -7.91 26.44
N VAL A 489 4.70 -6.72 26.47
CA VAL A 489 3.46 -6.36 25.76
C VAL A 489 3.66 -6.23 24.25
N ASP A 490 4.91 -6.28 23.76
CA ASP A 490 5.23 -6.33 22.33
C ASP A 490 6.27 -7.44 22.02
N PRO A 491 5.87 -8.73 22.08
CA PRO A 491 6.79 -9.86 21.93
C PRO A 491 7.33 -10.03 20.51
N LEU A 492 6.66 -9.46 19.50
CA LEU A 492 7.08 -9.48 18.10
C LEU A 492 6.81 -8.11 17.46
N HIS A 493 7.89 -7.48 17.01
CA HIS A 493 7.88 -6.25 16.24
C HIS A 493 8.48 -6.50 14.85
N VAL A 494 8.03 -5.75 13.85
CA VAL A 494 8.53 -5.84 12.47
C VAL A 494 9.05 -4.47 12.04
N GLN A 495 10.20 -4.45 11.37
CA GLN A 495 10.70 -3.29 10.66
C GLN A 495 10.92 -3.58 9.18
N PHE A 496 10.59 -2.61 8.30
CA PHE A 496 10.83 -2.69 6.85
C PHE A 496 11.86 -1.64 6.43
N GLU A 497 13.10 -2.08 6.19
CA GLU A 497 14.21 -1.15 5.91
C GLU A 497 15.38 -1.85 5.20
N GLY A 498 16.10 -1.12 4.35
CA GLY A 498 17.35 -1.57 3.77
C GLY A 498 17.18 -2.87 2.99
N GLY A 499 16.04 -3.04 2.31
CA GLY A 499 15.72 -4.22 1.50
C GLY A 499 15.44 -5.50 2.30
N VAL A 500 15.26 -5.43 3.63
CA VAL A 500 14.94 -6.61 4.45
C VAL A 500 13.72 -6.38 5.33
N ILE A 501 13.09 -7.47 5.72
CA ILE A 501 12.09 -7.50 6.79
C ILE A 501 12.82 -7.93 8.06
N LYS A 502 12.94 -7.04 9.04
CA LYS A 502 13.57 -7.36 10.33
C LYS A 502 12.48 -7.75 11.32
N ALA A 503 12.45 -9.03 11.71
CA ALA A 503 11.60 -9.49 12.80
C ALA A 503 12.36 -9.35 14.13
N ILE A 504 11.79 -8.62 15.08
CA ILE A 504 12.40 -8.30 16.38
C ILE A 504 11.56 -8.97 17.45
N LEU A 505 12.13 -9.93 18.15
CA LEU A 505 11.47 -10.68 19.22
C LEU A 505 11.94 -10.21 20.58
N ARG A 506 11.01 -10.04 21.52
CA ARG A 506 11.29 -9.71 22.92
C ARG A 506 10.81 -10.84 23.83
N ILE A 507 11.62 -11.88 23.91
CA ILE A 507 11.24 -13.15 24.54
C ILE A 507 12.33 -13.67 25.47
N GLY A 508 11.93 -14.45 26.47
CA GLY A 508 12.85 -15.35 27.18
C GLY A 508 12.69 -16.78 26.69
N LEU A 509 13.62 -17.65 27.09
CA LEU A 509 13.63 -19.05 26.68
C LEU A 509 13.75 -19.95 27.90
N LYS A 510 12.95 -21.01 27.95
CA LYS A 510 13.07 -22.05 28.97
C LYS A 510 13.37 -23.37 28.28
N SER A 511 14.60 -23.81 28.44
CA SER A 511 15.10 -25.08 27.90
C SER A 511 14.93 -26.19 28.93
N ASP A 512 14.55 -27.39 28.50
CA ASP A 512 14.39 -28.57 29.38
C ASP A 512 15.66 -28.95 30.15
N ASP A 513 16.83 -28.60 29.59
CA ASP A 513 18.15 -28.88 30.17
C ASP A 513 18.58 -27.87 31.25
N ARG A 514 17.78 -26.84 31.53
CA ARG A 514 18.07 -25.78 32.51
C ARG A 514 16.97 -25.64 33.55
N GLU A 515 17.39 -25.61 34.82
CA GLU A 515 16.48 -25.38 35.95
C GLU A 515 15.90 -23.95 35.96
N ASN A 516 16.70 -22.96 35.52
CA ASN A 516 16.28 -21.57 35.43
C ASN A 516 16.09 -21.13 33.97
N PRO A 517 15.06 -20.30 33.69
CA PRO A 517 14.86 -19.73 32.36
C PRO A 517 16.00 -18.77 32.00
N ILE A 518 16.25 -18.68 30.70
CA ILE A 518 17.11 -17.67 30.09
C ILE A 518 16.38 -16.33 30.17
N ALA A 519 17.09 -15.32 30.69
CA ALA A 519 16.62 -13.94 30.81
C ALA A 519 16.08 -13.38 29.48
N ILE A 520 15.20 -12.39 29.55
CA ILE A 520 14.54 -11.77 28.40
C ILE A 520 15.57 -11.14 27.46
N ARG A 521 15.36 -11.34 26.15
CA ARG A 521 16.29 -10.88 25.11
C ARG A 521 15.54 -10.24 23.97
N ARG A 522 16.18 -9.25 23.36
CA ARG A 522 15.88 -8.75 22.03
C ARG A 522 16.63 -9.60 21.02
N VAL A 523 15.90 -10.18 20.09
CA VAL A 523 16.47 -11.02 19.03
C VAL A 523 16.01 -10.47 17.69
N GLU A 524 16.95 -10.03 16.87
CA GLU A 524 16.68 -9.43 15.57
C GLU A 524 17.04 -10.42 14.46
N ILE A 525 16.07 -10.69 13.60
CA ILE A 525 16.15 -11.68 12.54
C ILE A 525 15.95 -10.96 11.22
N PRO A 526 17.03 -10.71 10.45
CA PRO A 526 16.92 -10.10 9.13
C PRO A 526 16.44 -11.14 8.12
N ILE A 527 15.28 -10.91 7.52
CA ILE A 527 14.66 -11.77 6.50
C ILE A 527 14.76 -11.07 5.15
N GLU A 528 15.43 -11.72 4.20
CA GLU A 528 15.54 -11.30 2.81
C GLU A 528 14.49 -12.02 1.95
N TYR A 529 13.99 -11.33 0.93
CA TYR A 529 13.22 -11.92 -0.15
C TYR A 529 14.09 -11.97 -1.41
N VAL A 530 14.24 -13.16 -1.97
CA VAL A 530 14.99 -13.39 -3.21
C VAL A 530 13.99 -13.63 -4.33
N LEU A 531 13.92 -12.70 -5.28
CA LEU A 531 13.13 -12.87 -6.49
C LEU A 531 13.90 -13.73 -7.49
N GLU A 532 13.43 -14.95 -7.71
CA GLU A 532 13.87 -15.84 -8.78
C GLU A 532 12.94 -15.71 -10.00
N GLU A 533 13.21 -16.47 -11.06
CA GLU A 533 12.43 -16.41 -12.31
C GLU A 533 10.95 -16.77 -12.09
N ASP A 534 10.69 -17.84 -11.35
CA ASP A 534 9.33 -18.35 -11.11
C ASP A 534 8.87 -18.26 -9.65
N GLN A 535 9.78 -17.97 -8.72
CA GLN A 535 9.49 -18.05 -7.29
C GLN A 535 10.06 -16.87 -6.52
N ILE A 536 9.42 -16.56 -5.40
CA ILE A 536 9.96 -15.69 -4.36
C ILE A 536 10.34 -16.58 -3.20
N ARG A 537 11.61 -16.52 -2.77
CA ARG A 537 12.09 -17.26 -1.60
C ARG A 537 12.30 -16.30 -0.43
N LEU A 538 11.76 -16.63 0.73
CA LEU A 538 12.13 -15.96 1.97
C LEU A 538 13.28 -16.71 2.64
N GLN A 539 14.30 -15.99 3.07
CA GLN A 539 15.44 -16.57 3.79
C GLN A 539 15.97 -15.63 4.86
N ILE A 540 16.62 -16.18 5.88
CA ILE A 540 17.42 -15.34 6.79
C ILE A 540 18.60 -14.80 5.97
N SER A 541 18.91 -13.51 6.12
CA SER A 541 20.00 -12.85 5.40
C SER A 541 21.31 -13.62 5.51
N GLU A 542 21.98 -13.79 4.36
CA GLU A 542 23.33 -14.37 4.32
C GLU A 542 24.41 -13.35 4.71
N THR A 543 24.09 -12.06 4.61
CA THR A 543 25.03 -10.95 4.82
C THR A 543 24.85 -10.26 6.17
N ARG A 544 23.69 -10.41 6.81
CA ARG A 544 23.35 -9.82 8.11
C ARG A 544 23.11 -10.92 9.13
N ASP A 545 23.87 -10.90 10.22
CA ASP A 545 23.76 -11.89 11.29
C ASP A 545 22.47 -11.73 12.10
N VAL A 546 22.00 -12.83 12.68
CA VAL A 546 20.95 -12.80 13.71
C VAL A 546 21.57 -12.22 14.98
N TYR A 547 21.02 -11.10 15.44
CA TYR A 547 21.52 -10.40 16.61
C TYR A 547 20.73 -10.82 17.86
N SER A 548 21.39 -10.99 18.99
CA SER A 548 20.73 -11.20 20.28
C SER A 548 21.37 -10.37 21.38
N LYS A 549 20.55 -9.61 22.11
CA LYS A 549 20.98 -8.77 23.23
C LYS A 549 20.09 -9.02 24.45
N PRO A 550 20.67 -9.15 25.66
CA PRO A 550 19.87 -9.19 26.88
C PRO A 550 19.14 -7.85 27.07
N LEU A 551 17.86 -7.89 27.43
CA LEU A 551 17.09 -6.70 27.77
C LEU A 551 17.36 -6.24 29.21
N ASP A 552 17.57 -7.18 30.13
CA ASP A 552 18.01 -6.91 31.49
C ASP A 552 19.35 -7.59 31.79
N THR A 553 20.41 -6.80 31.85
CA THR A 553 21.76 -7.29 32.21
C THR A 553 21.94 -7.48 33.72
N SER A 554 20.97 -7.04 34.54
CA SER A 554 20.95 -7.23 35.99
C SER A 554 20.23 -8.51 36.43
N ASP A 555 19.55 -9.21 35.51
CA ASP A 555 18.88 -10.47 35.77
C ASP A 555 19.88 -11.51 36.34
N PRO A 556 19.61 -12.13 37.49
CA PRO A 556 20.50 -13.12 38.10
C PRO A 556 20.73 -14.38 37.23
N ASN A 557 19.85 -14.65 36.26
CA ASN A 557 19.99 -15.72 35.29
C ASN A 557 20.78 -15.30 34.03
N TYR A 558 21.13 -14.02 33.88
CA TYR A 558 21.97 -13.56 32.78
C TYR A 558 23.40 -14.13 32.93
N ARG A 559 23.89 -14.74 31.85
CA ARG A 559 25.27 -15.21 31.77
C ARG A 559 25.97 -14.59 30.55
N ARG A 560 27.03 -13.84 30.85
CA ARG A 560 27.86 -13.17 29.85
C ARG A 560 28.50 -14.21 28.91
N GLY A 561 28.19 -14.13 27.60
CA GLY A 561 28.71 -15.03 26.57
C GLY A 561 27.73 -16.06 26.02
N GLU A 562 26.50 -16.14 26.55
CA GLU A 562 25.45 -17.01 25.99
C GLU A 562 24.76 -16.39 24.77
N ASP A 563 24.95 -15.09 24.54
CA ASP A 563 24.28 -14.32 23.49
C ASP A 563 24.43 -14.94 22.07
N PRO A 564 25.64 -15.35 21.62
CA PRO A 564 25.80 -15.98 20.30
C PRO A 564 25.16 -17.37 20.22
N VAL A 565 25.14 -18.11 21.33
CA VAL A 565 24.54 -19.46 21.38
C VAL A 565 23.03 -19.36 21.23
N ILE A 566 22.42 -18.38 21.92
CA ILE A 566 20.98 -18.14 21.86
C ILE A 566 20.59 -17.58 20.49
N ALA A 567 21.36 -16.64 19.95
CA ALA A 567 21.16 -16.14 18.59
C ALA A 567 21.16 -17.28 17.57
N ASN A 568 22.14 -18.18 17.64
CA ASN A 568 22.21 -19.35 16.75
C ASN A 568 21.03 -20.31 16.96
N LYS A 569 20.63 -20.58 18.21
CA LYS A 569 19.49 -21.47 18.48
C LYS A 569 18.17 -20.91 17.91
N ILE A 570 17.94 -19.60 18.06
CA ILE A 570 16.75 -18.95 17.49
C ILE A 570 16.86 -18.87 15.97
N LYS A 571 18.05 -18.58 15.44
CA LYS A 571 18.31 -18.60 13.99
C LYS A 571 17.96 -19.96 13.39
N GLU A 572 18.45 -21.06 13.98
CA GLU A 572 18.15 -22.42 13.52
C GLU A 572 16.64 -22.69 13.51
N ARG A 573 15.93 -22.35 14.60
CA ARG A 573 14.47 -22.51 14.70
C ARG A 573 13.69 -21.68 13.68
N PHE A 574 14.09 -20.43 13.47
CA PHE A 574 13.48 -19.58 12.44
C PHE A 574 13.82 -20.07 11.05
N GLN A 575 15.05 -20.55 10.83
CA GLN A 575 15.49 -21.04 9.54
C GLN A 575 14.76 -22.33 9.17
N GLU A 576 14.54 -23.25 10.11
CA GLU A 576 13.66 -24.41 9.90
C GLU A 576 12.25 -24.01 9.47
N ARG A 577 11.74 -22.88 9.99
CA ARG A 577 10.42 -22.36 9.62
C ARG A 577 10.41 -21.55 8.32
N LEU A 578 11.53 -20.92 7.94
CA LEU A 578 11.64 -20.09 6.73
C LEU A 578 12.14 -20.87 5.51
N ALA A 579 12.96 -21.91 5.70
CA ALA A 579 13.69 -22.63 4.64
C ALA A 579 12.79 -23.34 3.61
N GLU A 580 11.47 -23.41 3.86
CA GLU A 580 10.49 -24.02 2.97
C GLU A 580 9.50 -23.01 2.36
N GLU A 581 9.63 -21.71 2.65
CA GLU A 581 8.70 -20.70 2.16
C GLU A 581 9.15 -20.16 0.79
N THR A 582 8.78 -20.92 -0.25
CA THR A 582 8.73 -20.42 -1.62
C THR A 582 7.30 -20.07 -2.00
N PHE A 583 7.14 -18.92 -2.63
CA PHE A 583 5.88 -18.44 -3.18
C PHE A 583 5.99 -18.46 -4.70
N ASP A 584 4.92 -18.87 -5.37
CA ASP A 584 4.84 -18.67 -6.82
C ASP A 584 4.82 -17.17 -7.09
N ARG A 585 5.75 -16.72 -7.93
CA ARG A 585 5.82 -15.32 -8.34
C ARG A 585 4.66 -14.98 -9.28
N HIS A 586 4.12 -15.98 -9.95
CA HIS A 586 3.12 -15.87 -10.98
C HIS A 586 1.79 -16.38 -10.48
N ILE A 587 0.84 -15.45 -10.38
CA ILE A 587 -0.41 -15.66 -9.68
C ILE A 587 -1.54 -15.58 -10.70
N LEU A 588 -2.41 -16.58 -10.69
CA LEU A 588 -3.68 -16.51 -11.40
C LEU A 588 -4.71 -15.90 -10.45
N PHE A 589 -4.89 -14.59 -10.53
CA PHE A 589 -5.90 -13.89 -9.73
C PHE A 589 -7.29 -14.21 -10.27
N GLU A 590 -8.16 -14.79 -9.44
CA GLU A 590 -9.54 -15.06 -9.81
C GLU A 590 -10.36 -13.77 -9.63
N ALA A 591 -10.70 -13.13 -10.76
CA ALA A 591 -11.41 -11.85 -10.76
C ALA A 591 -12.93 -12.00 -10.59
N ASP A 592 -13.46 -13.23 -10.75
CA ASP A 592 -14.88 -13.56 -10.65
C ASP A 592 -15.00 -15.06 -10.35
N GLU A 593 -15.36 -15.43 -9.11
CA GLU A 593 -15.53 -16.82 -8.67
C GLU A 593 -16.68 -17.54 -9.42
N GLU A 594 -17.71 -16.83 -9.90
CA GLU A 594 -18.85 -17.44 -10.60
C GLU A 594 -18.53 -17.73 -12.07
N ASN A 595 -17.75 -16.86 -12.73
CA ASN A 595 -17.37 -17.02 -14.15
C ASN A 595 -15.97 -17.64 -14.35
N GLY A 596 -15.17 -17.79 -13.29
CA GLY A 596 -13.85 -18.41 -13.31
C GLY A 596 -12.81 -17.63 -14.12
N LYS A 597 -12.96 -16.31 -14.26
CA LYS A 597 -12.02 -15.47 -15.02
C LYS A 597 -10.72 -15.34 -14.23
N LYS A 598 -9.63 -15.86 -14.79
CA LYS A 598 -8.29 -15.76 -14.22
C LYS A 598 -7.49 -14.65 -14.91
N VAL A 599 -6.89 -13.78 -14.12
CA VAL A 599 -6.02 -12.69 -14.58
C VAL A 599 -4.59 -13.08 -14.22
N PRO A 600 -3.75 -13.43 -15.20
CA PRO A 600 -2.38 -13.82 -14.93
C PRO A 600 -1.56 -12.56 -14.60
N VAL A 601 -0.94 -12.58 -13.43
CA VAL A 601 -0.11 -11.48 -12.93
C VAL A 601 1.19 -12.01 -12.37
N THR A 602 2.22 -11.17 -12.35
CA THR A 602 3.51 -11.50 -11.76
C THR A 602 3.89 -10.46 -10.72
N ILE A 603 4.50 -10.87 -9.62
CA ILE A 603 5.14 -9.93 -8.68
C ILE A 603 6.44 -9.45 -9.33
N ALA A 604 6.45 -8.22 -9.84
CA ALA A 604 7.56 -7.66 -10.60
C ALA A 604 8.73 -7.27 -9.70
N SER A 605 8.48 -6.64 -8.56
CA SER A 605 9.49 -6.26 -7.57
C SER A 605 8.93 -6.18 -6.15
N LEU A 606 9.84 -6.21 -5.18
CA LEU A 606 9.58 -6.06 -3.75
C LEU A 606 10.60 -5.07 -3.16
N HIS A 607 10.14 -4.13 -2.35
CA HIS A 607 11.00 -3.14 -1.69
C HIS A 607 10.63 -3.01 -0.21
N SER A 608 11.62 -3.03 0.69
CA SER A 608 11.47 -2.78 2.12
C SER A 608 12.24 -1.51 2.44
N VAL A 609 11.52 -0.39 2.46
CA VAL A 609 12.10 0.96 2.51
C VAL A 609 11.28 1.88 3.40
N ASN A 610 11.95 2.59 4.31
CA ASN A 610 11.42 3.65 5.14
C ASN A 610 10.12 3.23 5.87
N GLY A 611 10.13 2.03 6.43
CA GLY A 611 8.98 1.44 7.11
C GLY A 611 7.91 0.86 6.18
N TRP A 612 8.10 0.84 4.86
CA TRP A 612 7.16 0.29 3.87
C TRP A 612 7.68 -0.99 3.23
N LEU A 613 6.85 -2.02 3.22
CA LEU A 613 6.93 -3.13 2.27
C LEU A 613 6.07 -2.78 1.05
N ILE A 614 6.71 -2.67 -0.10
CA ILE A 614 6.09 -2.30 -1.37
C ILE A 614 6.15 -3.50 -2.31
N VAL A 615 4.99 -3.94 -2.76
CA VAL A 615 4.81 -5.06 -3.69
C VAL A 615 4.29 -4.52 -5.01
N VAL A 616 5.08 -4.68 -6.07
CA VAL A 616 4.70 -4.28 -7.43
C VAL A 616 4.22 -5.51 -8.19
N VAL A 617 3.03 -5.43 -8.76
CA VAL A 617 2.36 -6.50 -9.51
C VAL A 617 2.08 -6.00 -10.92
N GLU A 618 2.47 -6.79 -11.92
CA GLU A 618 2.28 -6.45 -13.34
C GLU A 618 1.56 -7.57 -14.10
N PRO A 619 0.94 -7.28 -15.26
CA PRO A 619 0.40 -8.32 -16.13
C PRO A 619 1.49 -9.35 -16.50
N ASP A 620 1.19 -10.64 -16.38
CA ASP A 620 2.11 -11.70 -16.81
C ASP A 620 1.96 -11.89 -18.33
N GLU A 621 3.00 -11.50 -19.08
CA GLU A 621 3.03 -11.58 -20.54
C GLU A 621 3.41 -12.96 -21.09
N ARG A 622 3.63 -13.96 -20.24
CA ARG A 622 3.93 -15.32 -20.71
C ARG A 622 2.70 -15.88 -21.43
N GLU A 623 2.84 -16.13 -22.72
CA GLU A 623 1.78 -16.75 -23.54
C GLU A 623 1.39 -18.09 -22.88
N GLU A 624 0.09 -18.30 -22.61
CA GLU A 624 -0.43 -19.63 -22.30
C GLU A 624 -0.09 -20.57 -23.48
N GLU A 625 0.88 -21.47 -23.29
CA GLU A 625 1.22 -22.53 -24.26
C GLU A 625 0.09 -23.56 -24.45
#